data_AF-A0A093YIW3-F1
#
_entry.id   AF-A0A093YIW3-F1
#
_cell.length_a   1.000
_cell.length_b   1.000
_cell.length_c   1.000
_cell.angle_alpha   90.00
_cell.angle_beta   90.00
_cell.angle_gamma   90.00
#
_symmetry.space_group_name_H-M   'P 1'
#
loop_
_entity.id
_entity.type
_entity.pdbx_description
1 polymer ?
#
loop_
_entity_poly.entity_id
_entity_poly.type
_entity_poly.pdbx_seq_one_letter_code
_entity_poly.pdbx_strand_id
1 'polypeptide(L)'
;MKYGQALYERSVPQWAPYNIDYNELKTLIRTHTTQPPGSSHSNASLPVVIPGQADEALSLFEARFARELGAQHARVDLFVRSKADEFRRRLTAQTISATSTASSKLNASASRRSLRNIANGPAPTPSRV
;
A
#
# COMPACT_ATOMS: atom_id res chain seq x y z
N MET A 1 -1.53 -22.30 15.35
CA MET A 1 -1.85 -20.87 15.20
C MET A 1 -2.73 -20.62 13.99
N LYS A 2 -3.79 -19.82 14.15
CA LYS A 2 -4.79 -19.44 13.14
C LYS A 2 -4.48 -18.14 12.37
N TYR A 3 -3.26 -17.60 12.52
CA TYR A 3 -2.91 -16.28 11.98
C TYR A 3 -3.06 -16.20 10.45
N GLY A 4 -2.71 -17.25 9.70
CA GLY A 4 -2.90 -17.27 8.25
C GLY A 4 -4.35 -17.02 7.82
N GLN A 5 -5.30 -17.67 8.50
CA GLN A 5 -6.74 -17.45 8.27
C GLN A 5 -7.17 -16.04 8.69
N ALA A 6 -6.76 -15.61 9.89
CA ALA A 6 -7.08 -14.28 10.41
C ALA A 6 -6.53 -13.15 9.54
N LEU A 7 -5.38 -13.35 8.88
CA LEU A 7 -4.80 -12.39 7.95
C LEU A 7 -5.71 -12.18 6.74
N TYR A 8 -6.20 -13.26 6.11
CA TYR A 8 -7.15 -13.16 5.00
C TYR A 8 -8.47 -12.52 5.44
N GLU A 9 -9.04 -12.94 6.56
CA GLU A 9 -10.32 -12.43 7.08
C GLU A 9 -10.28 -10.94 7.43
N ARG A 10 -9.14 -10.45 7.96
CA ARG A 10 -8.97 -9.05 8.35
C ARG A 10 -8.44 -8.16 7.22
N SER A 11 -7.95 -8.76 6.14
CA SER A 11 -7.42 -8.01 5.00
C SER A 11 -8.55 -7.44 4.12
N VAL A 12 -8.24 -6.38 3.38
CA VAL A 12 -9.13 -5.89 2.33
C VAL A 12 -9.19 -6.93 1.22
N PRO A 13 -10.36 -7.49 0.87
CA PRO A 13 -10.45 -8.60 -0.09
C PRO A 13 -9.82 -8.28 -1.44
N GLN A 14 -9.94 -7.03 -1.90
CA GLN A 14 -9.37 -6.56 -3.16
C GLN A 14 -7.83 -6.52 -3.15
N TRP A 15 -7.22 -6.54 -1.96
CA TRP A 15 -5.77 -6.52 -1.77
C TRP A 15 -5.20 -7.89 -1.42
N ALA A 16 -6.05 -8.92 -1.34
CA ALA A 16 -5.63 -10.29 -1.01
C ALA A 16 -4.44 -10.81 -1.83
N PRO A 17 -4.32 -10.55 -3.15
CA PRO A 17 -3.15 -10.98 -3.93
C PRO A 17 -1.82 -10.34 -3.50
N TYR A 18 -1.87 -9.21 -2.80
CA TYR A 18 -0.70 -8.47 -2.32
C TYR A 18 -0.39 -8.74 -0.85
N ASN A 19 -1.21 -9.52 -0.15
CA ASN A 19 -0.90 -9.95 1.21
C ASN A 19 0.36 -10.83 1.25
N ILE A 20 0.96 -10.94 2.43
CA ILE A 20 2.02 -11.92 2.71
C ILE A 20 1.39 -13.32 2.65
N ASP A 21 2.04 -14.26 1.96
CA ASP A 21 1.67 -15.67 1.99
C ASP A 21 2.24 -16.33 3.25
N TYR A 22 1.51 -16.13 4.35
CA TYR A 22 1.86 -16.70 5.64
C TYR A 22 1.89 -18.23 5.64
N ASN A 23 1.05 -18.88 4.84
CA ASN A 23 0.95 -20.34 4.82
C ASN A 23 2.16 -20.96 4.14
N GLU A 24 2.67 -20.33 3.08
CA GLU A 24 3.92 -20.71 2.44
C GLU A 24 5.11 -20.60 3.42
N LEU A 25 5.29 -19.44 4.07
CA LEU A 25 6.38 -19.23 5.03
C LEU A 25 6.31 -20.24 6.18
N LYS A 26 5.10 -20.49 6.71
CA LYS A 26 4.87 -21.50 7.73
C LYS A 26 5.21 -22.91 7.25
N THR A 27 4.88 -23.23 5.99
CA THR A 27 5.15 -24.54 5.39
C THR A 27 6.66 -24.75 5.17
N LEU A 28 7.38 -23.70 4.77
CA LEU A 28 8.85 -23.73 4.65
C LEU A 28 9.50 -24.04 6.01
N ILE A 29 9.12 -23.32 7.05
CA ILE A 29 9.61 -23.56 8.42
C ILE A 29 9.27 -24.98 8.85
N ARG A 30 8.00 -25.38 8.70
CA ARG A 30 7.54 -26.69 9.14
C ARG A 30 8.27 -27.83 8.43
N THR A 31 8.49 -27.72 7.13
CA THR A 31 9.21 -28.76 6.35
C THR A 31 10.63 -28.95 6.87
N HIS A 32 11.31 -27.87 7.26
CA HIS A 32 12.67 -27.95 7.80
C HIS A 32 12.72 -28.42 9.26
N THR A 33 11.68 -28.14 10.05
CA THR A 33 11.65 -28.48 11.48
C THR A 33 10.91 -29.79 11.80
N THR A 34 10.19 -30.40 10.86
CA THR A 34 9.40 -31.61 11.12
C THR A 34 10.25 -32.86 10.91
N GLN A 35 10.31 -33.70 11.94
CA GLN A 35 11.04 -34.97 11.95
C GLN A 35 10.40 -35.99 10.99
N PRO A 36 11.18 -36.82 10.26
CA PRO A 36 10.63 -37.86 9.40
C PRO A 36 9.89 -38.95 10.20
N PRO A 37 8.77 -39.49 9.67
CA PRO A 37 7.98 -40.51 10.35
C PRO A 37 8.78 -41.82 10.46
N GLY A 38 9.06 -42.26 11.70
CA GLY A 38 9.85 -43.47 12.00
C GLY A 38 10.86 -43.30 13.15
N SER A 39 11.13 -42.07 13.58
CA SER A 39 12.02 -41.73 14.70
C SER A 39 11.29 -41.77 16.05
N SER A 40 10.59 -42.86 16.33
CA SER A 40 10.21 -43.21 17.70
C SER A 40 11.46 -43.75 18.39
N HIS A 41 11.84 -43.18 19.53
CA HIS A 41 13.03 -43.49 20.35
C HIS A 41 14.32 -42.74 20.02
N SER A 42 14.34 -41.42 20.25
CA SER A 42 15.38 -40.76 21.06
C SER A 42 15.12 -39.26 21.13
N ASN A 43 15.30 -38.72 22.33
CA ASN A 43 15.45 -37.32 22.64
C ASN A 43 16.27 -36.53 21.58
N ALA A 44 15.65 -35.55 20.93
CA ALA A 44 16.28 -34.50 20.12
C ALA A 44 17.23 -34.99 19.00
N SER A 45 16.73 -35.10 17.77
CA SER A 45 17.62 -35.29 16.61
C SER A 45 17.19 -34.45 15.39
N LEU A 46 17.24 -33.12 15.52
CA LEU A 46 18.02 -32.40 14.50
C LEU A 46 19.47 -32.86 14.73
N PRO A 47 20.25 -33.20 13.69
CA PRO A 47 21.65 -33.57 13.90
C PRO A 47 22.28 -32.50 14.80
N VAL A 48 22.79 -32.91 15.95
CA VAL A 48 23.46 -31.99 16.87
C VAL A 48 24.60 -31.40 16.08
N VAL A 49 24.46 -30.14 15.65
CA VAL A 49 25.48 -29.43 14.88
C VAL A 49 26.75 -29.48 15.71
N ILE A 50 27.74 -30.25 15.23
CA ILE A 50 29.04 -30.34 15.89
C ILE A 50 29.63 -28.93 15.83
N PRO A 51 29.98 -28.31 16.97
CA PRO A 51 30.59 -26.98 16.96
C PRO A 51 31.80 -26.95 16.02
N GLY A 52 31.71 -26.19 14.93
CA GLY A 52 32.75 -26.08 13.89
C GLY A 52 32.45 -26.76 12.55
N GLN A 53 31.34 -27.50 12.42
CA GLN A 53 30.84 -28.00 11.12
C GLN A 53 29.67 -27.14 10.64
N ALA A 54 29.73 -26.71 9.38
CA ALA A 54 28.64 -25.99 8.74
C ALA A 54 27.49 -26.96 8.45
N ASP A 55 26.29 -26.65 8.94
CA ASP A 55 25.08 -27.36 8.56
C ASP A 55 24.60 -26.85 7.20
N GLU A 56 25.01 -27.56 6.14
CA GLU A 56 24.69 -27.21 4.75
C GLU A 56 23.17 -27.26 4.48
N ALA A 57 22.45 -28.16 5.14
CA ALA A 57 21.00 -28.27 4.99
C ALA A 57 20.29 -27.05 5.61
N LEU A 58 20.73 -26.64 6.80
CA LEU A 58 20.27 -25.41 7.45
C LEU A 58 20.60 -24.18 6.60
N SER A 59 21.83 -24.08 6.08
CA SER A 59 22.24 -22.95 5.24
C SER A 59 21.42 -22.84 3.95
N LEU A 60 21.15 -23.97 3.29
CA LEU A 60 20.29 -24.00 2.10
C LEU A 60 18.85 -23.59 2.43
N PHE A 61 18.32 -24.04 3.57
CA PHE A 61 17.02 -23.62 4.06
C PHE A 61 16.98 -22.12 4.33
N GLU A 62 17.95 -21.57 5.07
CA GLU A 62 18.03 -20.15 5.38
C GLU A 62 18.12 -19.29 4.11
N ALA A 63 18.94 -19.70 3.14
CA ALA A 63 19.04 -19.02 1.85
C ALA A 63 17.70 -19.02 1.10
N ARG A 64 17.00 -20.17 1.07
CA ARG A 64 15.68 -20.29 0.44
C ARG A 64 14.63 -19.45 1.18
N PHE A 65 14.61 -19.50 2.50
CA PHE A 65 13.65 -18.80 3.34
C PHE A 65 13.86 -17.28 3.26
N ALA A 66 15.11 -16.81 3.30
CA ALA A 66 15.46 -15.40 3.14
C ALA A 66 15.05 -14.87 1.76
N ARG A 67 15.26 -15.66 0.70
CA ARG A 67 14.81 -15.31 -0.65
C ARG A 67 13.29 -15.15 -0.71
N GLU A 68 12.55 -16.11 -0.15
CA GLU A 68 11.08 -16.07 -0.15
C GLU A 68 10.56 -14.86 0.65
N LEU A 69 11.10 -14.66 1.85
CA LEU A 69 10.74 -13.53 2.69
C LEU A 69 11.03 -12.19 2.00
N GLY A 70 12.18 -12.07 1.32
CA GLY A 70 12.54 -10.90 0.53
C GLY A 70 11.60 -10.66 -0.66
N ALA A 71 11.23 -11.72 -1.38
CA ALA A 71 10.32 -11.62 -2.53
C ALA A 71 8.92 -11.16 -2.10
N GLN A 72 8.37 -11.74 -1.03
CA GLN A 72 7.07 -11.32 -0.50
C GLN A 72 7.11 -9.90 0.06
N HIS A 73 8.20 -9.51 0.74
CA HIS A 73 8.39 -8.16 1.22
C HIS A 73 8.42 -7.14 0.06
N ALA A 74 9.18 -7.41 -0.99
CA ALA A 74 9.26 -6.54 -2.17
C ALA A 74 7.89 -6.37 -2.86
N ARG A 75 7.09 -7.45 -2.94
CA ARG A 75 5.72 -7.39 -3.48
C ARG A 75 4.82 -6.45 -2.67
N VAL A 76 4.85 -6.58 -1.34
CA VAL A 76 4.05 -5.73 -0.43
C VAL A 76 4.51 -4.27 -0.52
N ASP A 77 5.82 -4.02 -0.46
CA ASP A 77 6.41 -2.68 -0.53
C ASP A 77 6.03 -1.96 -1.83
N LEU A 78 6.15 -2.64 -2.98
CA LEU A 78 5.76 -2.09 -4.27
C LEU A 78 4.26 -1.74 -4.31
N PHE A 79 3.40 -2.63 -3.79
CA PHE A 79 1.97 -2.39 -3.73
C PHE A 79 1.62 -1.16 -2.88
N VAL A 80 2.21 -1.06 -1.67
CA VAL A 80 1.98 0.05 -0.74
C VAL A 80 2.45 1.38 -1.36
N ARG A 81 3.64 1.41 -1.97
CA ARG A 81 4.15 2.61 -2.67
C ARG A 81 3.23 3.03 -3.81
N SER A 82 2.81 2.07 -4.63
CA SER A 82 1.89 2.33 -5.75
C SER A 82 0.55 2.91 -5.27
N LYS A 83 -0.01 2.39 -4.18
CA LYS A 83 -1.25 2.92 -3.58
C LYS A 83 -1.07 4.29 -2.95
N ALA A 84 0.04 4.53 -2.25
CA ALA A 84 0.35 5.86 -1.73
C ALA A 84 0.44 6.90 -2.87
N ASP A 85 1.09 6.55 -3.97
CA ASP A 85 1.21 7.41 -5.15
C ASP A 85 -0.12 7.63 -5.88
N GLU A 86 -0.96 6.61 -5.96
CA GLU A 86 -2.33 6.73 -6.46
C GLU A 86 -3.14 7.73 -5.61
N PHE A 87 -3.10 7.60 -4.28
CA PHE A 87 -3.83 8.49 -3.38
C PHE A 87 -3.30 9.92 -3.45
N ARG A 88 -1.98 10.11 -3.49
CA ARG A 88 -1.35 11.42 -3.67
C ARG A 88 -1.83 12.10 -4.96
N ARG A 89 -1.84 11.37 -6.08
CA ARG A 89 -2.35 11.90 -7.37
C ARG A 89 -3.83 12.27 -7.29
N ARG A 90 -4.67 11.46 -6.65
CA ARG A 90 -6.10 11.75 -6.47
C ARG A 90 -6.35 12.99 -5.62
N LEU A 91 -5.62 13.15 -4.51
CA LEU A 91 -5.72 14.36 -3.68
C LEU A 91 -5.31 15.61 -4.45
N THR A 92 -4.21 15.56 -5.20
CA THR A 92 -3.76 16.69 -6.01
C THR A 92 -4.80 17.04 -7.07
N ALA A 93 -5.36 16.05 -7.77
CA ALA A 93 -6.42 16.28 -8.76
C ALA A 93 -7.67 16.94 -8.15
N GLN A 94 -8.14 16.45 -7.00
CA GLN A 94 -9.29 17.05 -6.31
C GLN A 94 -9.02 18.50 -5.87
N THR A 95 -7.81 18.79 -5.39
CA THR A 95 -7.40 20.15 -5.00
C THR A 95 -7.38 21.09 -6.21
N ILE A 96 -6.89 20.62 -7.36
CA ILE A 96 -6.90 21.38 -8.62
C ILE A 96 -8.34 21.63 -9.09
N SER A 97 -9.22 20.63 -9.02
CA SER A 97 -10.63 20.79 -9.40
C SER A 97 -11.37 21.77 -8.48
N ALA A 98 -11.10 21.73 -7.18
CA ALA A 98 -11.70 22.65 -6.21
C ALA A 98 -11.25 24.10 -6.44
N THR A 99 -9.95 24.33 -6.64
CA THR A 99 -9.39 25.67 -6.93
C THR A 99 -9.89 26.22 -8.26
N SER A 100 -9.94 25.40 -9.31
CA SER A 100 -10.48 25.80 -10.62
C SER A 100 -11.95 26.21 -10.55
N THR A 101 -12.75 25.51 -9.73
CA THR A 101 -14.17 25.84 -9.51
C THR A 101 -14.33 27.13 -8.69
N ALA A 102 -13.45 27.39 -7.72
CA ALA A 102 -13.47 28.62 -6.95
C ALA A 102 -13.11 29.83 -7.83
N SER A 103 -12.05 29.72 -8.65
CA SER A 103 -11.62 30.77 -9.57
C SER A 103 -12.68 31.11 -10.63
N SER A 104 -13.38 30.10 -11.18
CA SER A 104 -14.46 30.35 -12.14
C SER A 104 -15.65 31.07 -11.52
N LYS A 105 -16.03 30.74 -10.27
CA LYS A 105 -17.07 31.46 -9.51
C LYS A 105 -16.69 32.92 -9.23
N LEU A 106 -15.44 33.18 -8.85
CA LEU A 106 -14.94 34.55 -8.63
C LEU A 106 -15.00 35.36 -9.93
N ASN A 107 -14.51 34.83 -11.05
CA ASN A 107 -14.56 35.52 -12.35
C ASN A 107 -15.99 35.77 -12.81
N ALA A 108 -16.91 34.80 -12.64
CA ALA A 108 -18.32 34.99 -12.95
C ALA A 108 -18.97 36.09 -12.10
N SER A 109 -18.60 36.19 -10.82
CA SER A 109 -19.08 37.24 -9.92
C SER A 109 -18.54 38.63 -10.28
N ALA A 110 -17.26 38.72 -10.66
CA ALA A 110 -16.62 39.96 -11.10
C ALA A 110 -17.24 40.46 -12.43
N SER A 111 -17.46 39.57 -13.38
CA SER A 111 -18.10 39.89 -14.66
C SER A 111 -19.54 40.40 -14.49
N ARG A 112 -20.34 39.76 -13.59
CA ARG A 112 -21.69 40.25 -13.23
C ARG A 112 -21.68 41.60 -12.51
N ARG A 113 -20.62 41.94 -11.77
CA ARG A 113 -20.50 43.24 -11.09
C ARG A 113 -20.15 44.35 -12.09
N SER A 114 -19.26 44.05 -13.04
CA SER A 114 -18.89 44.97 -14.13
C SER A 114 -20.11 45.34 -15.00
N LEU A 115 -20.89 44.35 -15.43
CA LEU A 115 -22.10 44.58 -16.23
C LEU A 115 -23.16 45.43 -15.51
N ARG A 116 -23.30 45.28 -14.18
CA ARG A 116 -24.22 46.12 -13.38
C ARG A 116 -23.77 47.57 -13.24
N ASN A 117 -22.47 47.84 -13.17
CA ASN A 117 -21.96 49.21 -13.10
C ASN A 117 -22.11 49.96 -14.42
N ILE A 118 -22.05 49.28 -15.57
CA ILE A 118 -22.26 49.89 -16.89
C ILE A 118 -23.74 50.26 -17.08
N ALA A 119 -24.67 49.42 -16.61
CA ALA A 119 -26.11 49.66 -16.71
C ALA A 119 -26.63 50.80 -15.79
N ASN A 120 -25.92 51.08 -14.69
CA ASN A 120 -26.26 52.14 -13.72
C ASN A 120 -25.33 53.36 -13.81
N GLY A 121 -24.71 53.59 -14.97
CA GLY A 121 -23.89 54.78 -15.20
C GLY A 121 -24.67 56.07 -14.89
N PRO A 122 -24.00 57.13 -14.38
CA PRO A 122 -24.66 58.35 -13.95
C PRO A 122 -25.43 58.98 -15.12
N ALA A 123 -26.67 59.39 -14.86
CA ALA A 123 -27.54 60.02 -15.84
C ALA A 123 -26.85 61.25 -16.47
N PRO A 124 -26.92 61.43 -17.80
CA PRO A 124 -26.31 62.57 -18.46
C PRO A 124 -26.92 63.86 -17.91
N THR A 125 -26.09 64.70 -17.31
CA THR A 125 -26.49 66.03 -16.83
C THR A 125 -26.96 66.86 -18.01
N PRO A 126 -28.17 67.45 -17.97
CA PRO A 126 -28.68 68.25 -19.07
C PRO A 126 -27.84 69.53 -19.22
N SER A 127 -27.23 69.68 -20.39
CA SER A 127 -26.53 70.91 -20.78
C SER A 127 -27.53 72.06 -20.85
N ARG A 128 -27.30 73.08 -20.02
CA ARG A 128 -28.10 74.31 -20.01
C ARG A 128 -27.59 75.24 -21.11
N VAL A 129 -28.51 75.64 -21.99
CA VAL A 129 -28.34 76.61 -23.09
C VAL A 129 -28.02 78.00 -22.54
#